data_AF-A0A4Q3SGS6-F1
#
_entry.id   AF-A0A4Q3SGS6-F1
#
_cell.length_a   1.000
_cell.length_b   1.000
_cell.length_c   1.000
_cell.angle_alpha   90.00
_cell.angle_beta   90.00
_cell.angle_gamma   90.00
#
_symmetry.space_group_name_H-M   'P 1'
#
loop_
_entity.id
_entity.type
_entity.pdbx_description
1 polymer ?
#
loop_
_entity_poly.entity_id
_entity_poly.type
_entity_poly.pdbx_seq_one_letter_code
_entity_poly.pdbx_strand_id
1 'polypeptide(L)'
;MSGTQPANITSLFPDKFYQTVCKPCLVCLFVIFCSLQGIAQDAAININDFRNFKYIDSLARYELTLPGAVTDADIPGKLIFANFLPSKISNKLPDNWVEQELFLKFTIVNDTTVARVTSFYPGMYFTKIKLFRAKPGSIASTFTPVVDSAAIDRSTDGYKMISLEAGEKAVIFVRLRFLRSSQNTLVPMLMKPDYIDKHRAVNLVKKSGLDVVTYLASGMMLMMIIYSVATFIQNRRKEFLYYALYAFFTGLLLFLISFLGMRLNYFNFI
;
A
#
# COMPACT_ATOMS: atom_id res chain seq x y z
N MET A 1 -19.04 -45.20 91.08
CA MET A 1 -19.16 -44.17 90.03
C MET A 1 -19.36 -44.89 88.69
N SER A 2 -20.46 -44.58 88.00
CA SER A 2 -20.71 -44.60 86.53
C SER A 2 -20.01 -45.69 85.68
N GLY A 3 -20.62 -46.49 84.82
CA GLY A 3 -21.80 -46.30 83.97
C GLY A 3 -21.50 -46.88 82.57
N THR A 4 -22.32 -47.81 82.11
CA THR A 4 -22.83 -48.04 80.73
C THR A 4 -21.99 -47.77 79.45
N GLN A 5 -21.86 -48.85 78.64
CA GLN A 5 -22.02 -48.96 77.15
C GLN A 5 -21.03 -48.22 76.19
N PRO A 6 -21.07 -48.41 74.84
CA PRO A 6 -20.89 -49.65 74.04
C PRO A 6 -20.02 -49.44 72.75
N ALA A 7 -20.01 -50.47 71.89
CA ALA A 7 -19.40 -50.65 70.57
C ALA A 7 -19.50 -49.50 69.54
N ASN A 8 -18.59 -49.52 68.56
CA ASN A 8 -18.84 -48.93 67.24
C ASN A 8 -18.36 -49.86 66.11
N ILE A 9 -19.29 -50.17 65.21
CA ILE A 9 -19.13 -50.97 64.00
C ILE A 9 -19.16 -49.99 62.82
N THR A 10 -18.19 -50.08 61.91
CA THR A 10 -18.27 -49.48 60.58
C THR A 10 -17.31 -50.26 59.68
N SER A 11 -17.71 -51.42 59.15
CA SER A 11 -18.18 -51.61 57.77
C SER A 11 -17.41 -50.78 56.74
N LEU A 12 -16.48 -51.41 56.00
CA LEU A 12 -16.72 -52.04 54.69
C LEU A 12 -17.31 -51.07 53.66
N PHE A 13 -16.43 -50.42 52.88
CA PHE A 13 -16.74 -49.91 51.54
C PHE A 13 -15.58 -50.18 50.56
N PRO A 14 -15.85 -50.47 49.27
CA PRO A 14 -14.91 -51.07 48.33
C PRO A 14 -14.20 -50.08 47.40
N ASP A 15 -12.90 -50.31 47.17
CA ASP A 15 -11.94 -49.53 46.37
C ASP A 15 -12.10 -49.59 44.84
N LYS A 16 -13.32 -49.64 44.30
CA LYS A 16 -13.50 -49.73 42.84
C LYS A 16 -14.58 -48.82 42.30
N PHE A 17 -14.40 -47.50 42.33
CA PHE A 17 -15.23 -46.61 41.50
C PHE A 17 -14.64 -45.23 41.11
N TYR A 18 -13.36 -44.95 41.33
CA TYR A 18 -12.83 -43.58 41.20
C TYR A 18 -11.85 -43.30 40.04
N GLN A 19 -11.80 -44.13 39.00
CA GLN A 19 -10.75 -43.98 37.95
C GLN A 19 -11.23 -43.73 36.51
N THR A 20 -12.52 -43.58 36.23
CA THR A 20 -12.99 -43.59 34.83
C THR A 20 -13.84 -42.38 34.40
N VAL A 21 -13.92 -41.30 35.20
CA VAL A 21 -14.76 -40.14 34.83
C VAL A 21 -14.00 -38.81 34.76
N CYS A 22 -12.79 -38.70 35.30
CA CYS A 22 -12.12 -37.40 35.44
C CYS A 22 -11.16 -37.00 34.31
N LYS A 23 -10.90 -37.86 33.31
CA LYS A 23 -9.97 -37.56 32.20
C LYS A 23 -10.58 -36.99 30.90
N PRO A 24 -11.82 -37.30 30.48
CA PRO A 24 -12.33 -36.74 29.22
C PRO A 24 -12.85 -35.29 29.37
N CYS A 25 -13.24 -34.87 30.58
CA CYS A 25 -13.79 -33.52 30.81
C CYS A 25 -12.72 -32.42 30.83
N LEU A 26 -11.52 -32.73 31.31
CA LEU A 26 -10.41 -31.76 31.42
C LEU A 26 -9.75 -31.49 30.04
N VAL A 27 -9.81 -32.45 29.11
CA VAL A 27 -9.32 -32.28 27.74
C VAL A 27 -10.28 -31.44 26.90
N CYS A 28 -11.59 -31.59 27.06
CA CYS A 28 -12.57 -30.75 26.36
C CYS A 28 -12.49 -29.27 26.79
N LEU A 29 -12.19 -28.98 28.07
CA LEU A 29 -12.08 -27.60 28.55
C LEU A 29 -10.82 -26.88 28.03
N PHE A 30 -9.73 -27.62 27.78
CA PHE A 30 -8.49 -27.07 27.21
C PHE A 30 -8.60 -26.80 25.70
N VAL A 31 -9.36 -27.63 24.96
CA VAL A 31 -9.59 -27.43 23.52
C VAL A 31 -10.52 -26.21 23.27
N ILE A 32 -11.51 -25.97 24.14
CA ILE A 32 -12.41 -24.81 24.01
C ILE A 32 -11.68 -23.49 24.34
N PHE A 33 -10.75 -23.49 25.31
CA PHE A 33 -9.96 -22.30 25.63
C PHE A 33 -8.88 -21.97 24.58
N CYS A 34 -8.43 -22.95 23.79
CA CYS A 34 -7.44 -22.72 22.74
C CYS A 34 -8.06 -22.10 21.47
N SER A 35 -9.35 -22.32 21.21
CA SER A 35 -10.07 -21.70 20.09
C SER A 35 -10.44 -20.22 20.28
N LEU A 36 -10.14 -19.61 21.43
CA LEU A 36 -10.48 -18.22 21.74
C LEU A 36 -9.29 -17.24 21.64
N GLN A 37 -8.11 -17.71 21.25
CA GLN A 37 -6.95 -16.85 20.98
C GLN A 37 -6.71 -16.76 19.48
N GLY A 38 -7.23 -15.70 18.83
CA GLY A 38 -6.86 -15.47 17.44
C GLY A 38 -7.70 -14.50 16.59
N ILE A 39 -8.56 -13.63 17.15
CA ILE A 39 -8.86 -12.40 16.40
C ILE A 39 -7.65 -11.50 16.60
N ALA A 40 -6.63 -11.68 15.76
CA ALA A 40 -5.47 -10.80 15.72
C ALA A 40 -5.98 -9.36 15.59
N GLN A 41 -5.86 -8.57 16.67
CA GLN A 41 -6.22 -7.17 16.62
C GLN A 41 -5.37 -6.51 15.54
N ASP A 42 -6.04 -5.86 14.58
CA ASP A 42 -5.35 -5.13 13.52
C ASP A 42 -4.39 -4.12 14.15
N ALA A 43 -3.13 -4.18 13.73
CA ALA A 43 -2.09 -3.29 14.22
C ALA A 43 -2.52 -1.83 13.98
N ALA A 44 -2.63 -1.06 15.06
CA ALA A 44 -3.09 0.31 15.02
C ALA A 44 -1.91 1.26 14.79
N ILE A 45 -2.05 2.15 13.81
CA ILE A 45 -1.05 3.16 13.48
C ILE A 45 -1.41 4.45 14.23
N ASN A 46 -0.57 4.82 15.19
CA ASN A 46 -0.70 6.12 15.84
C ASN A 46 -0.11 7.23 14.94
N ILE A 47 -0.89 8.29 14.69
CA ILE A 47 -0.44 9.45 13.88
C ILE A 47 0.74 10.17 14.53
N ASN A 48 0.84 10.16 15.85
CA ASN A 48 1.88 10.87 16.58
C ASN A 48 3.24 10.14 16.58
N ASP A 49 3.26 8.85 16.22
CA ASP A 49 4.47 8.03 16.18
C ASP A 49 5.47 8.49 15.10
N PHE A 50 4.99 9.15 14.03
CA PHE A 50 5.84 9.60 12.94
C PHE A 50 5.94 11.12 12.83
N ARG A 51 7.17 11.60 12.55
CA ARG A 51 7.43 13.04 12.37
C ARG A 51 6.92 13.57 11.03
N ASN A 52 7.29 12.92 9.92
CA ASN A 52 7.00 13.41 8.57
C ASN A 52 6.11 12.43 7.79
N PHE A 53 6.55 11.16 7.69
CA PHE A 53 5.84 10.09 7.00
C PHE A 53 6.17 8.73 7.64
N LYS A 54 5.32 7.73 7.36
CA LYS A 54 5.50 6.33 7.76
C LYS A 54 4.97 5.41 6.66
N TYR A 55 5.77 4.42 6.28
CA TYR A 55 5.32 3.34 5.39
C TYR A 55 4.40 2.40 6.16
N ILE A 56 3.30 1.98 5.53
CA ILE A 56 2.29 1.12 6.16
C ILE A 56 2.28 -0.29 5.58
N ASP A 57 3.24 -0.64 4.73
CA ASP A 57 3.33 -1.94 4.04
C ASP A 57 3.12 -3.11 5.01
N SER A 58 3.89 -3.19 6.09
CA SER A 58 3.80 -4.31 7.06
C SER A 58 2.53 -4.30 7.93
N LEU A 59 1.80 -3.18 7.97
CA LEU A 59 0.64 -2.98 8.86
C LEU A 59 -0.69 -3.03 8.10
N ALA A 60 -0.65 -2.81 6.78
CA ALA A 60 -1.81 -2.84 5.93
C ALA A 60 -2.06 -4.27 5.42
N ARG A 61 -3.31 -4.70 5.57
CA ARG A 61 -3.81 -5.93 4.98
C ARG A 61 -4.31 -5.65 3.58
N TYR A 62 -4.19 -6.63 2.70
CA TYR A 62 -4.61 -6.48 1.32
C TYR A 62 -5.48 -7.63 0.84
N GLU A 63 -6.29 -7.33 -0.16
CA GLU A 63 -7.06 -8.29 -0.92
C GLU A 63 -7.14 -7.87 -2.39
N LEU A 64 -7.10 -8.84 -3.28
CA LEU A 64 -7.14 -8.61 -4.72
C LEU A 64 -8.42 -9.20 -5.28
N THR A 65 -9.07 -8.44 -6.15
CA THR A 65 -10.30 -8.88 -6.79
C THR A 65 -10.34 -8.46 -8.25
N LEU A 66 -11.22 -9.07 -9.02
CA LEU A 66 -11.49 -8.64 -10.39
C LEU A 66 -12.13 -7.25 -10.40
N PRO A 67 -11.83 -6.42 -11.41
CA PRO A 67 -12.36 -5.07 -11.47
C PRO A 67 -13.88 -5.07 -11.52
N GLY A 68 -14.51 -4.38 -10.55
CA GLY A 68 -15.98 -4.30 -10.45
C GLY A 68 -16.67 -5.49 -9.78
N ALA A 69 -15.95 -6.49 -9.28
CA ALA A 69 -16.55 -7.66 -8.60
C ALA A 69 -17.11 -7.36 -7.18
N VAL A 70 -16.74 -6.21 -6.61
CA VAL A 70 -17.16 -5.76 -5.28
C VAL A 70 -17.74 -4.35 -5.39
N THR A 71 -18.97 -4.18 -4.92
CA THR A 71 -19.61 -2.86 -4.83
C THR A 71 -19.09 -2.12 -3.60
N ASP A 72 -19.16 -0.79 -3.60
CA ASP A 72 -18.59 0.02 -2.51
C ASP A 72 -19.24 -0.29 -1.15
N ALA A 73 -20.50 -0.75 -1.11
CA ALA A 73 -21.21 -1.12 0.12
C ALA A 73 -20.79 -2.50 0.69
N ASP A 74 -20.30 -3.41 -0.16
CA ASP A 74 -19.98 -4.79 0.22
C ASP A 74 -18.55 -4.97 0.74
N ILE A 75 -17.71 -3.94 0.65
CA ILE A 75 -16.30 -3.94 1.05
C ILE A 75 -16.09 -4.53 2.47
N PRO A 76 -16.79 -4.06 3.53
CA PRO A 76 -16.56 -4.58 4.88
C PRO A 76 -17.15 -5.98 5.13
N GLY A 77 -18.05 -6.49 4.26
CA GLY A 77 -18.74 -7.76 4.47
C GLY A 77 -18.21 -8.92 3.62
N LYS A 78 -17.72 -8.63 2.40
CA LYS A 78 -17.28 -9.65 1.43
C LYS A 78 -15.77 -9.90 1.48
N LEU A 79 -14.98 -8.91 1.92
CA LEU A 79 -13.52 -9.00 1.96
C LEU A 79 -13.06 -9.50 3.33
N ILE A 80 -12.16 -10.48 3.32
CA ILE A 80 -11.68 -11.19 4.52
C ILE A 80 -10.36 -10.57 5.01
N PHE A 81 -9.59 -9.92 4.12
CA PHE A 81 -8.29 -9.32 4.43
C PHE A 81 -7.36 -10.28 5.20
N ALA A 82 -7.13 -11.46 4.62
CA ALA A 82 -6.36 -12.52 5.26
C ALA A 82 -4.85 -12.23 5.35
N ASN A 83 -4.30 -11.51 4.35
CA ASN A 83 -2.85 -11.37 4.18
C ASN A 83 -2.37 -9.92 4.38
N PHE A 84 -1.17 -9.78 4.93
CA PHE A 84 -0.42 -8.51 4.99
C PHE A 84 0.35 -8.27 3.69
N LEU A 85 0.58 -7.00 3.33
CA LEU A 85 1.36 -6.71 2.12
C LEU A 85 2.79 -7.29 2.24
N PRO A 86 3.33 -7.85 1.15
CA PRO A 86 4.71 -8.33 1.13
C PRO A 86 5.70 -7.19 1.41
N SER A 87 6.72 -7.44 2.23
CA SER A 87 7.72 -6.46 2.70
C SER A 87 8.65 -5.88 1.62
N LYS A 88 8.43 -6.19 0.33
CA LYS A 88 9.21 -5.71 -0.82
C LYS A 88 8.35 -5.31 -2.01
N ILE A 89 7.04 -5.12 -1.80
CA ILE A 89 6.10 -4.80 -2.87
C ILE A 89 6.42 -3.46 -3.58
N SER A 90 7.10 -2.56 -2.87
CA SER A 90 7.57 -1.28 -3.38
C SER A 90 8.60 -1.38 -4.51
N ASN A 91 9.37 -2.48 -4.57
CA ASN A 91 10.43 -2.66 -5.57
C ASN A 91 9.91 -3.27 -6.87
N LYS A 92 9.00 -4.24 -6.78
CA LYS A 92 8.43 -4.91 -7.94
C LYS A 92 7.01 -5.36 -7.63
N LEU A 93 6.06 -4.80 -8.37
CA LEU A 93 4.69 -5.25 -8.36
C LEU A 93 4.57 -6.52 -9.23
N PRO A 94 3.88 -7.58 -8.77
CA PRO A 94 3.58 -8.73 -9.62
C PRO A 94 2.69 -8.33 -10.82
N ASP A 95 3.00 -8.86 -12.00
CA ASP A 95 2.29 -8.48 -13.25
C ASP A 95 0.80 -8.81 -13.19
N ASN A 96 0.43 -9.89 -12.49
CA ASN A 96 -0.96 -10.32 -12.28
C ASN A 96 -1.79 -9.36 -11.41
N TRP A 97 -1.15 -8.44 -10.66
CA TRP A 97 -1.87 -7.47 -9.83
C TRP A 97 -2.32 -6.25 -10.64
N VAL A 98 -1.65 -5.96 -11.77
CA VAL A 98 -1.91 -4.77 -12.58
C VAL A 98 -3.32 -4.77 -13.17
N GLU A 99 -3.86 -5.95 -13.47
CA GLU A 99 -5.21 -6.12 -14.02
C GLU A 99 -6.30 -6.22 -12.94
N GLN A 100 -5.90 -6.31 -11.67
CA GLN A 100 -6.78 -6.49 -10.53
C GLN A 100 -7.05 -5.18 -9.80
N GLU A 101 -8.16 -5.16 -9.05
CA GLU A 101 -8.42 -4.11 -8.08
C GLU A 101 -7.90 -4.53 -6.71
N LEU A 102 -7.12 -3.62 -6.11
CA LEU A 102 -6.47 -3.82 -4.82
C LEU A 102 -7.27 -3.11 -3.73
N PHE A 103 -7.62 -3.85 -2.70
CA PHE A 103 -8.22 -3.33 -1.48
C PHE A 103 -7.19 -3.35 -0.36
N LEU A 104 -7.02 -2.21 0.32
CA LEU A 104 -6.17 -2.10 1.51
C LEU A 104 -7.03 -1.82 2.73
N LYS A 105 -6.69 -2.46 3.86
CA LYS A 105 -7.29 -2.21 5.16
C LYS A 105 -6.19 -1.91 6.18
N PHE A 106 -6.32 -0.79 6.87
CA PHE A 106 -5.44 -0.44 7.98
C PHE A 106 -6.19 0.37 9.04
N THR A 107 -5.69 0.34 10.28
CA THR A 107 -6.30 1.05 11.40
C THR A 107 -5.42 2.23 11.80
N ILE A 108 -6.02 3.40 11.97
CA ILE A 108 -5.35 4.63 12.42
C ILE A 108 -5.95 5.10 13.74
N VAL A 109 -5.10 5.65 14.60
CA VAL A 109 -5.47 6.15 15.93
C VAL A 109 -4.88 7.53 16.14
N ASN A 110 -5.70 8.44 16.67
CA ASN A 110 -5.25 9.72 17.17
C ASN A 110 -5.27 9.72 18.72
N ASP A 111 -4.13 9.44 19.35
CA ASP A 111 -4.01 9.48 20.82
C ASP A 111 -3.90 10.92 21.38
N THR A 112 -4.04 11.94 20.52
CA THR A 112 -3.94 13.35 20.95
C THR A 112 -5.33 13.90 21.32
N THR A 113 -5.35 14.89 22.20
CA THR A 113 -6.53 15.68 22.58
C THR A 113 -6.97 16.70 21.51
N VAL A 114 -6.24 16.79 20.39
CA VAL A 114 -6.48 17.73 19.29
C VAL A 114 -6.77 16.93 18.02
N ALA A 115 -7.73 17.39 17.22
CA ALA A 115 -8.01 16.82 15.90
C ALA A 115 -6.78 16.94 14.99
N ARG A 116 -6.48 15.89 14.24
CA ARG A 116 -5.31 15.84 13.35
C ARG A 116 -5.70 15.38 11.96
N VAL A 117 -5.07 16.01 10.98
CA VAL A 117 -5.19 15.65 9.57
C VAL A 117 -3.92 14.93 9.14
N THR A 118 -4.07 13.80 8.47
CA THR A 118 -2.99 13.05 7.82
C THR A 118 -3.35 12.81 6.36
N SER A 119 -2.35 12.67 5.50
CA SER A 119 -2.53 12.37 4.09
C SER A 119 -2.06 10.95 3.79
N PHE A 120 -2.86 10.22 3.04
CA PHE A 120 -2.54 8.90 2.53
C PHE A 120 -2.08 8.99 1.08
N TYR A 121 -0.99 8.28 0.77
CA TYR A 121 -0.44 8.14 -0.57
C TYR A 121 -0.19 6.67 -0.89
N PRO A 122 -0.81 6.12 -1.95
CA PRO A 122 -0.67 4.70 -2.29
C PRO A 122 0.56 4.36 -3.15
N GLY A 123 1.19 5.34 -3.81
CA GLY A 123 2.27 5.13 -4.78
C GLY A 123 2.03 5.80 -6.12
N MET A 124 2.65 5.29 -7.20
CA MET A 124 2.58 5.87 -8.55
C MET A 124 1.73 5.03 -9.51
N TYR A 125 1.09 5.72 -10.47
CA TYR A 125 0.32 5.14 -11.59
C TYR A 125 -0.96 4.39 -11.19
N PHE A 126 -1.88 5.10 -10.52
CA PHE A 126 -3.22 4.62 -10.21
C PHE A 126 -4.29 5.38 -11.02
N THR A 127 -5.26 4.67 -11.57
CA THR A 127 -6.40 5.28 -12.28
C THR A 127 -7.50 5.75 -11.32
N LYS A 128 -7.74 5.00 -10.24
CA LYS A 128 -8.77 5.32 -9.24
C LYS A 128 -8.24 5.06 -7.83
N ILE A 129 -8.43 6.03 -6.95
CA ILE A 129 -8.12 5.95 -5.52
C ILE A 129 -9.36 6.41 -4.76
N LYS A 130 -10.01 5.48 -4.06
CA LYS A 130 -11.15 5.78 -3.19
C LYS A 130 -10.83 5.37 -1.76
N LEU A 131 -11.10 6.25 -0.81
CA LEU A 131 -10.95 5.97 0.61
C LEU A 131 -12.32 5.90 1.27
N PHE A 132 -12.43 4.98 2.19
CA PHE A 132 -13.62 4.78 2.98
C PHE A 132 -13.22 4.61 4.44
N ARG A 133 -14.08 5.10 5.32
CA ARG A 133 -13.88 5.10 6.75
C ARG A 133 -14.95 4.26 7.41
N ALA A 134 -14.53 3.46 8.39
CA ALA A 134 -15.42 2.74 9.28
C ALA A 134 -14.95 2.90 10.73
N LYS A 135 -15.89 2.86 11.67
CA LYS A 135 -15.56 2.78 13.09
C LYS A 135 -15.14 1.34 13.46
N PRO A 136 -14.18 1.16 14.37
CA PRO A 136 -13.76 -0.17 14.82
C PRO A 136 -14.95 -0.91 15.43
N GLY A 137 -15.28 -2.09 14.89
CA GLY A 137 -16.38 -2.93 15.37
C GLY A 137 -17.77 -2.63 14.80
N SER A 138 -17.92 -1.65 13.90
CA SER A 138 -19.20 -1.43 13.20
C SER A 138 -19.32 -2.32 11.96
N ILE A 139 -20.36 -3.14 11.93
CA ILE A 139 -20.81 -3.90 10.75
C ILE A 139 -21.38 -2.91 9.75
N ALA A 140 -20.79 -2.80 8.55
CA ALA A 140 -21.29 -2.24 7.28
C ALA A 140 -22.03 -0.86 7.22
N SER A 141 -22.56 -0.34 8.32
CA SER A 141 -23.57 0.74 8.38
C SER A 141 -22.99 2.12 8.73
N THR A 142 -21.69 2.22 9.05
CA THR A 142 -20.97 3.50 9.19
C THR A 142 -19.81 3.56 8.21
N PHE A 143 -20.01 3.03 7.00
CA PHE A 143 -19.05 3.13 5.92
C PHE A 143 -19.28 4.46 5.19
N THR A 144 -18.56 5.50 5.60
CA THR A 144 -18.63 6.79 4.92
C THR A 144 -17.47 6.91 3.94
N PRO A 145 -17.71 7.28 2.67
CA PRO A 145 -16.60 7.67 1.80
C PRO A 145 -15.89 8.84 2.46
N VAL A 146 -14.57 8.78 2.54
CA VAL A 146 -13.77 9.93 3.00
C VAL A 146 -13.82 10.94 1.88
N VAL A 147 -14.78 11.87 1.97
CA VAL A 147 -14.83 13.05 1.12
C VAL A 147 -13.62 13.89 1.48
N ASP A 148 -12.73 14.08 0.51
CA ASP A 148 -11.48 14.82 0.63
C ASP A 148 -11.80 16.15 1.31
N SER A 149 -11.42 16.31 2.58
CA SER A 149 -11.75 17.51 3.35
C SER A 149 -10.89 18.71 2.95
N ALA A 150 -10.09 18.58 1.90
CA ALA A 150 -9.41 19.68 1.28
C ALA A 150 -10.44 20.57 0.59
N ALA A 151 -10.45 21.86 0.94
CA ALA A 151 -10.98 22.90 0.06
C ALA A 151 -10.48 22.63 -1.37
N ILE A 152 -11.36 22.82 -2.35
CA ILE A 152 -11.21 22.45 -3.77
C ILE A 152 -9.82 22.81 -4.35
N ASP A 153 -9.15 23.82 -3.80
CA ASP A 153 -7.83 24.30 -4.21
C ASP A 153 -6.61 23.45 -3.75
N ARG A 154 -6.77 22.54 -2.77
CA ARG A 154 -5.67 21.71 -2.23
C ARG A 154 -5.84 20.21 -2.40
N SER A 155 -6.89 19.75 -3.09
CA SER A 155 -6.99 18.34 -3.47
C SER A 155 -5.87 18.06 -4.47
N THR A 156 -4.76 17.52 -3.97
CA THR A 156 -3.63 17.14 -4.80
C THR A 156 -3.91 15.75 -5.35
N ASP A 157 -3.94 15.63 -6.68
CA ASP A 157 -4.06 14.35 -7.35
C ASP A 157 -3.10 13.30 -6.76
N GLY A 158 -3.67 12.17 -6.33
CA GLY A 158 -2.94 11.05 -5.72
C GLY A 158 -2.76 11.10 -4.21
N TYR A 159 -3.02 12.24 -3.55
CA TYR A 159 -2.96 12.37 -2.08
C TYR A 159 -4.37 12.50 -1.53
N LYS A 160 -4.70 11.71 -0.51
CA LYS A 160 -6.05 11.72 0.07
C LYS A 160 -5.98 12.08 1.54
N MET A 161 -6.65 13.17 1.92
CA MET A 161 -6.62 13.66 3.29
C MET A 161 -7.62 12.89 4.16
N ILE A 162 -7.19 12.58 5.38
CA ILE A 162 -7.94 11.88 6.40
C ILE A 162 -7.89 12.74 7.66
N SER A 163 -9.05 13.25 8.08
CA SER A 163 -9.20 13.98 9.35
C SER A 163 -9.68 13.02 10.44
N LEU A 164 -8.97 13.01 11.58
CA LEU A 164 -9.33 12.25 12.77
C LEU A 164 -9.57 13.20 13.94
N GLU A 165 -10.68 12.98 14.65
CA GLU A 165 -10.98 13.71 15.87
C GLU A 165 -10.05 13.30 17.01
N ALA A 166 -10.09 14.06 18.10
CA ALA A 166 -9.31 13.77 19.30
C ALA A 166 -9.68 12.40 19.91
N GLY A 167 -8.69 11.57 20.22
CA GLY A 167 -8.90 10.23 20.80
C GLY A 167 -9.53 9.20 19.85
N GLU A 168 -9.71 9.53 18.57
CA GLU A 168 -10.49 8.70 17.66
C GLU A 168 -9.65 7.56 17.06
N LYS A 169 -10.26 6.36 17.02
CA LYS A 169 -9.78 5.20 16.28
C LYS A 169 -10.66 4.97 15.05
N ALA A 170 -10.07 4.92 13.87
CA ALA A 170 -10.78 4.66 12.62
C ALA A 170 -10.11 3.54 11.82
N VAL A 171 -10.93 2.71 11.18
CA VAL A 171 -10.49 1.71 10.21
C VAL A 171 -10.69 2.30 8.82
N ILE A 172 -9.61 2.33 8.04
CA ILE A 172 -9.62 2.87 6.69
C ILE A 172 -9.55 1.72 5.69
N PHE A 173 -10.47 1.77 4.73
CA PHE A 173 -10.47 0.91 3.56
C PHE A 173 -10.11 1.74 2.34
N VAL A 174 -9.18 1.25 1.53
CA VAL A 174 -8.75 1.93 0.31
C VAL A 174 -9.00 1.01 -0.86
N ARG A 175 -9.70 1.51 -1.87
CA ARG A 175 -9.85 0.85 -3.17
C ARG A 175 -8.91 1.51 -4.16
N LEU A 176 -7.99 0.72 -4.70
CA LEU A 176 -6.97 1.12 -5.64
C LEU A 176 -7.14 0.36 -6.96
N ARG A 177 -7.03 1.09 -8.07
CA ARG A 177 -6.97 0.49 -9.41
C ARG A 177 -5.69 0.95 -10.11
N PHE A 178 -4.87 -0.01 -10.49
CA PHE A 178 -3.63 0.25 -11.21
C PHE A 178 -3.91 0.75 -12.64
N LEU A 179 -3.03 1.63 -13.13
CA LEU A 179 -2.94 1.93 -14.56
C LEU A 179 -2.18 0.79 -15.25
N ARG A 180 -2.51 0.46 -16.49
CA ARG A 180 -1.77 -0.59 -17.23
C ARG A 180 -0.40 -0.07 -17.67
N SER A 181 0.58 -0.11 -16.77
CA SER A 181 1.95 0.37 -16.98
C SER A 181 2.97 -0.54 -16.30
N SER A 182 4.16 -0.68 -16.88
CA SER A 182 5.28 -1.42 -16.29
C SER A 182 5.96 -0.67 -15.13
N GLN A 183 5.64 0.62 -14.96
CA GLN A 183 6.23 1.52 -13.97
C GLN A 183 5.38 1.62 -12.68
N ASN A 184 4.35 0.79 -12.52
CA ASN A 184 3.47 0.82 -11.36
C ASN A 184 4.25 0.52 -10.07
N THR A 185 4.08 1.38 -9.07
CA THR A 185 4.67 1.17 -7.74
C THR A 185 3.62 1.31 -6.67
N LEU A 186 3.56 0.33 -5.77
CA LEU A 186 2.69 0.32 -4.60
C LEU A 186 3.54 0.62 -3.37
N VAL A 187 3.40 1.82 -2.83
CA VAL A 187 4.13 2.29 -1.64
C VAL A 187 3.15 3.02 -0.74
N PRO A 188 2.27 2.29 -0.03
CA PRO A 188 1.29 2.90 0.83
C PRO A 188 2.00 3.57 2.01
N MET A 189 1.78 4.88 2.14
CA MET A 189 2.38 5.68 3.19
C MET A 189 1.40 6.70 3.74
N LEU A 190 1.55 6.98 5.02
CA LEU A 190 0.88 8.07 5.71
C LEU A 190 1.87 9.20 5.92
N MET A 191 1.43 10.44 5.70
CA MET A 191 2.26 11.62 5.86
C MET A 191 1.49 12.77 6.49
N LYS A 192 2.20 13.76 7.00
CA LYS A 192 1.61 15.03 7.41
C LYS A 192 1.33 15.92 6.20
N PRO A 193 0.27 16.74 6.22
CA PRO A 193 -0.06 17.63 5.11
C PRO A 193 1.11 18.53 4.72
N ASP A 194 1.87 19.03 5.70
CA ASP A 194 3.02 19.92 5.49
C ASP A 194 4.19 19.26 4.74
N TYR A 195 4.21 17.93 4.65
CA TYR A 195 5.27 17.18 3.98
C TYR A 195 4.94 16.83 2.53
N ILE A 196 3.70 17.02 2.08
CA ILE A 196 3.25 16.65 0.73
C ILE A 196 4.09 17.35 -0.34
N ASP A 197 4.33 18.65 -0.20
CA ASP A 197 5.07 19.44 -1.19
C ASP A 197 6.53 19.02 -1.26
N LYS A 198 7.14 18.73 -0.11
CA LYS A 198 8.52 18.22 -0.04
C LYS A 198 8.62 16.84 -0.72
N HIS A 199 7.67 15.95 -0.44
CA HIS A 199 7.63 14.64 -1.08
C HIS A 199 7.46 14.74 -2.60
N ARG A 200 6.58 15.63 -3.07
CA ARG A 200 6.40 15.91 -4.50
C ARG A 200 7.69 16.42 -5.15
N ALA A 201 8.35 17.39 -4.52
CA ALA A 201 9.60 17.95 -5.03
C ALA A 201 10.70 16.88 -5.15
N VAL A 202 10.85 16.01 -4.14
CA VAL A 202 11.81 14.91 -4.17
C VAL A 202 11.51 13.92 -5.30
N ASN A 203 10.25 13.57 -5.52
CA ASN A 203 9.88 12.66 -6.60
C ASN A 203 10.07 13.28 -7.99
N LEU A 204 9.87 14.59 -8.13
CA LEU A 204 10.17 15.31 -9.36
C LEU A 204 11.68 15.29 -9.68
N VAL A 205 12.53 15.52 -8.69
CA VAL A 205 14.00 15.48 -8.85
C VAL A 205 14.49 14.06 -9.19
N LYS A 206 13.88 13.01 -8.63
CA LYS A 206 14.22 11.63 -9.02
C LYS A 206 13.98 11.37 -10.51
N LYS A 207 12.92 11.96 -11.07
CA LYS A 207 12.61 11.81 -12.50
C LYS A 207 13.62 12.53 -13.39
N SER A 208 14.16 13.68 -12.96
CA SER A 208 15.10 14.46 -13.78
C SER A 208 16.47 13.78 -13.97
N GLY A 209 16.81 12.73 -13.21
CA GLY A 209 18.05 11.98 -13.42
C GLY A 209 18.13 11.29 -14.79
N LEU A 210 17.00 10.79 -15.31
CA LEU A 210 16.93 10.19 -16.66
C LEU A 210 17.15 11.23 -17.76
N ASP A 211 16.75 12.48 -17.50
CA ASP A 211 16.89 13.58 -18.45
C ASP A 211 18.36 13.96 -18.64
N VAL A 212 19.17 13.92 -17.58
CA VAL A 212 20.61 14.23 -17.62
C VAL A 212 21.37 13.27 -18.54
N VAL A 213 21.12 11.95 -18.43
CA VAL A 213 21.79 10.96 -19.27
C VAL A 213 21.41 11.15 -20.74
N THR A 214 20.13 11.43 -21.01
CA THR A 214 19.68 11.71 -22.38
C THR A 214 20.33 12.98 -22.93
N TYR A 215 20.47 14.02 -22.11
CA TYR A 215 21.11 15.28 -22.51
C TYR A 215 22.60 15.10 -22.83
N LEU A 216 23.32 14.26 -22.08
CA LEU A 216 24.71 13.91 -22.39
C LEU A 216 24.81 13.10 -23.69
N ALA A 217 23.93 12.11 -23.87
CA ALA A 217 23.89 11.30 -25.09
C ALA A 217 23.58 12.14 -26.33
N SER A 218 22.63 13.08 -26.25
CA SER A 218 22.30 13.99 -27.34
C SER A 218 23.46 14.96 -27.64
N GLY A 219 24.16 15.45 -26.61
CA GLY A 219 25.36 16.28 -26.77
C GLY A 219 26.51 15.56 -27.48
N MET A 220 26.76 14.28 -27.14
CA MET A 220 27.79 13.48 -27.82
C MET A 220 27.44 13.24 -29.30
N MET A 221 26.17 12.95 -29.60
CA MET A 221 25.70 12.80 -30.98
C MET A 221 25.81 14.11 -31.77
N LEU A 222 25.50 15.25 -31.15
CA LEU A 222 25.67 16.57 -31.77
C LEU A 222 27.12 16.85 -32.14
N MET A 223 28.07 16.52 -31.26
CA MET A 223 29.50 16.68 -31.53
C MET A 223 29.96 15.80 -32.71
N MET A 224 29.45 14.56 -32.82
CA MET A 224 29.74 13.68 -33.96
C MET A 224 29.20 14.25 -35.29
N ILE A 225 28.02 14.88 -35.28
CA ILE A 225 27.43 15.52 -36.46
C ILE A 225 28.29 16.72 -36.89
N ILE A 226 28.66 17.60 -35.95
CA ILE A 226 29.49 18.78 -36.24
C ILE A 226 30.86 18.36 -36.78
N TYR A 227 31.49 17.34 -36.19
CA TYR A 227 32.77 16.80 -36.67
C TYR A 227 32.69 16.25 -38.09
N SER A 228 31.63 15.48 -38.39
CA SER A 228 31.42 14.88 -39.72
C SER A 228 31.14 15.96 -40.78
N VAL A 229 30.46 17.05 -40.42
CA VAL A 229 30.25 18.21 -41.31
C VAL A 229 31.55 18.98 -41.52
N ALA A 230 32.35 19.22 -40.47
CA ALA A 230 33.62 19.93 -40.59
C ALA A 230 34.62 19.18 -41.49
N THR A 231 34.70 17.86 -41.33
CA THR A 231 35.55 17.00 -42.18
C THR A 231 35.04 16.92 -43.62
N PHE A 232 33.73 17.00 -43.85
CA PHE A 232 33.17 17.15 -45.20
C PHE A 232 33.59 18.47 -45.86
N ILE A 233 33.55 19.59 -45.13
CA ILE A 233 33.95 20.90 -45.66
C ILE A 233 35.44 20.90 -46.06
N GLN A 234 36.31 20.26 -45.26
CA GLN A 234 37.75 20.20 -45.53
C GLN A 234 38.11 19.24 -46.68
N ASN A 235 37.53 18.05 -46.71
CA ASN A 235 37.94 16.98 -47.64
C ASN A 235 37.05 16.89 -48.90
N ARG A 236 35.88 17.54 -48.93
CA ARG A 236 34.84 17.46 -49.99
C ARG A 236 34.41 16.04 -50.38
N ARG A 237 34.70 15.02 -49.57
CA ARG A 237 34.29 13.63 -49.83
C ARG A 237 32.89 13.37 -49.32
N LYS A 238 32.00 12.90 -50.21
CA LYS A 238 30.58 12.64 -49.93
C LYS A 238 30.34 11.61 -48.82
N GLU A 239 31.30 10.73 -48.57
CA GLU A 239 31.27 9.74 -47.48
C GLU A 239 31.00 10.37 -46.10
N PHE A 240 31.63 11.51 -45.82
CA PHE A 240 31.45 12.22 -44.54
C PHE A 240 30.05 12.84 -44.39
N LEU A 241 29.39 13.18 -45.50
CA LEU A 241 28.02 13.66 -45.48
C LEU A 241 27.05 12.52 -45.10
N TYR A 242 27.28 11.30 -45.58
CA TYR A 242 26.48 10.14 -45.19
C TYR A 242 26.62 9.82 -43.70
N TYR A 243 27.83 9.92 -43.14
CA TYR A 243 28.04 9.73 -41.70
C TYR A 243 27.36 10.81 -40.85
N ALA A 244 27.41 12.08 -41.26
CA ALA A 244 26.72 13.17 -40.57
C ALA A 244 25.19 12.98 -40.57
N LEU A 245 24.63 12.60 -41.72
CA LEU A 245 23.19 12.40 -41.88
C LEU A 245 22.70 11.18 -41.09
N TYR A 246 23.46 10.09 -41.08
CA TYR A 246 23.17 8.92 -40.27
C TYR A 246 23.17 9.24 -38.77
N ALA A 247 24.19 9.96 -38.29
CA ALA A 247 24.27 10.40 -36.91
C ALA A 247 23.12 11.36 -36.54
N PHE A 248 22.72 12.24 -37.46
CA PHE A 248 21.57 13.15 -37.28
C PHE A 248 20.26 12.38 -37.10
N PHE A 249 19.93 11.44 -37.99
CA PHE A 249 18.71 10.65 -37.85
C PHE A 249 18.72 9.76 -36.61
N THR A 250 19.87 9.19 -36.25
CA THR A 250 20.01 8.39 -35.03
C THR A 250 19.82 9.24 -33.77
N GLY A 251 20.42 10.44 -33.73
CA GLY A 251 20.22 11.40 -32.64
C GLY A 251 18.78 11.90 -32.55
N LEU A 252 18.14 12.17 -33.68
CA LEU A 252 16.73 12.56 -33.77
C LEU A 252 15.82 11.44 -33.25
N LEU A 253 16.09 10.19 -33.62
CA LEU A 253 15.33 9.02 -33.15
C LEU A 253 15.45 8.84 -31.63
N LEU A 254 16.65 8.97 -31.07
CA LEU A 254 16.86 8.94 -29.62
C LEU A 254 16.16 10.10 -28.91
N PHE A 255 16.19 11.30 -29.48
CA PHE A 255 15.46 12.45 -28.97
C PHE A 255 13.94 12.21 -28.98
N LEU A 256 13.39 11.66 -30.06
CA LEU A 256 11.98 11.32 -30.14
C LEU A 256 11.58 10.27 -29.11
N ILE A 257 12.36 9.21 -28.93
CA ILE A 257 12.08 8.18 -27.91
C ILE A 257 12.02 8.80 -26.51
N SER A 258 12.98 9.67 -26.17
CA SER A 258 12.98 10.34 -24.87
C SER A 258 11.82 11.35 -24.72
N PHE A 259 11.58 12.16 -25.75
CA PHE A 259 10.54 13.18 -25.74
C PHE A 259 9.12 12.57 -25.68
N LEU A 260 8.84 11.52 -26.46
CA LEU A 260 7.57 10.80 -26.41
C LEU A 260 7.47 9.91 -25.17
N GLY A 261 8.57 9.31 -24.70
CA GLY A 261 8.58 8.48 -23.49
C GLY A 261 8.27 9.27 -22.22
N MET A 262 8.60 10.56 -22.18
CA MET A 262 8.34 11.42 -21.01
C MET A 262 6.90 11.95 -20.92
N ARG A 263 6.20 12.05 -22.06
CA ARG A 263 4.82 12.54 -22.11
C ARG A 263 3.85 11.38 -22.32
N LEU A 264 2.97 11.17 -21.35
CA LEU A 264 1.72 10.41 -21.52
C LEU A 264 0.81 11.17 -22.49
N ASN A 265 1.13 11.15 -23.79
CA ASN A 265 0.27 11.66 -24.84
C ASN A 265 -0.85 10.65 -25.14
N TYR A 266 -1.97 11.16 -25.66
CA TYR A 266 -3.17 10.40 -26.03
C TYR A 266 -2.89 9.15 -26.89
N PHE A 267 -1.79 9.13 -27.64
CA PHE A 267 -1.37 8.02 -28.50
C PHE A 267 -0.83 6.78 -27.76
N ASN A 268 -0.50 6.85 -26.47
CA ASN A 268 -0.02 5.71 -25.67
C ASN A 268 -1.14 5.04 -24.86
N PHE A 269 -2.40 5.19 -25.30
CA PHE A 269 -3.59 4.57 -24.71
C PHE A 269 -4.25 3.51 -25.61
N ILE A 270 -3.55 3.02 -26.64
CA ILE A 270 -4.02 1.92 -27.50
C ILE A 270 -3.16 0.69 -27.24
#